data_AF-A0A850M3I6-F1
#
_entry.id   AF-A0A850M3I6-F1
#
_cell.length_a   1.000
_cell.length_b   1.000
_cell.length_c   1.000
_cell.angle_alpha   90.00
_cell.angle_beta   90.00
_cell.angle_gamma   90.00
#
_symmetry.space_group_name_H-M   'P 1'
#
loop_
_entity.id
_entity.type
_entity.pdbx_description
1 polymer ?
#
loop_
_entity_poly.entity_id
_entity_poly.type
_entity_poly.pdbx_seq_one_letter_code
_entity_poly.pdbx_strand_id
1 'polypeptide(L)'
;MIKKVFFIGIFIFLLTAKYSPVTGAQYEKNVDYTKIQKDLRIMENILQTLLTDYIKDYLPIGRPETSGIYIEGYGVVFITSPTSDFLLHFAVLPPITKIYRDVKNRSQVIISQKSPDEEREREEDKQKEEILTETTDSIIEFLTDYAGAIKGLNPDNRITVVCKLSKEYRKTFEKMYDVKDSQMLLTAEKRWLNDYKKGLVGFEDLKKRIKNSSKGQYPQKDTYKRIDILKSIIESELENTYKRGISKSQIDGTYIRGLGTIFTIDLDRSGLFRTINIKLEEKFDDLIKSYKNIKYDELQQTLEKQALEKSKKAIEKTKEKLKESLKGIKEGIEKEIEIQSVPSIPPAPKIDFEDIEFSGKSKKDEKEEKSIEEKVKELTDVIAEVFADFGSTLKEMKDTERIEILIKSKELATKDRKVSCVQFSINKRDINDYDRNIINLDTFKNRININIY
;
A
#
# COMPACT_ATOMS: atom_id res chain seq x y z
N MET A 1 -30.50 -20.97 63.08
CA MET A 1 -29.16 -20.51 62.62
C MET A 1 -28.70 -21.18 61.32
N ILE A 2 -28.96 -22.47 61.11
CA ILE A 2 -28.47 -23.24 59.95
C ILE A 2 -28.98 -22.72 58.58
N LYS A 3 -30.19 -22.14 58.50
CA LYS A 3 -30.74 -21.61 57.23
C LYS A 3 -30.06 -20.31 56.72
N LYS A 4 -29.41 -19.53 57.58
CA LYS A 4 -28.72 -18.29 57.16
C LYS A 4 -27.32 -18.53 56.60
N VAL A 5 -26.66 -19.62 57.00
CA VAL A 5 -25.33 -20.00 56.51
C VAL A 5 -25.39 -20.56 55.08
N PHE A 6 -26.48 -21.26 54.75
CA PHE A 6 -26.66 -21.85 53.41
C PHE A 6 -26.88 -20.79 52.31
N PHE A 7 -27.50 -19.65 52.65
CA PHE A 7 -27.80 -18.59 51.68
C PHE A 7 -26.55 -17.75 51.32
N ILE A 8 -25.60 -17.60 52.25
CA ILE A 8 -24.35 -16.86 52.00
C ILE A 8 -23.41 -17.67 51.10
N GLY A 9 -23.39 -19.01 51.23
CA GLY A 9 -22.59 -19.88 50.37
C GLY A 9 -23.03 -19.86 48.89
N ILE A 10 -24.34 -19.84 48.62
CA ILE A 10 -24.89 -19.78 47.25
C ILE A 10 -24.62 -18.42 46.60
N PHE A 11 -24.63 -17.34 47.37
CA PHE A 11 -24.36 -15.99 46.85
C PHE A 11 -22.87 -15.79 46.50
N ILE A 12 -21.94 -16.37 47.27
CA ILE A 12 -20.51 -16.35 46.95
C ILE A 12 -20.20 -17.21 45.71
N PHE A 13 -20.86 -18.37 45.56
CA PHE A 13 -20.68 -19.23 44.38
C PHE A 13 -21.20 -18.59 43.09
N LEU A 14 -22.30 -17.83 43.15
CA LEU A 14 -22.83 -17.05 42.02
C LEU A 14 -21.99 -15.80 41.71
N LEU A 15 -21.29 -15.22 42.69
CA LEU A 15 -20.33 -14.14 42.44
C LEU A 15 -19.03 -14.67 41.81
N THR A 16 -18.53 -15.85 42.19
CA THR A 16 -17.35 -16.43 41.56
C THR A 16 -17.62 -16.95 40.15
N ALA A 17 -18.84 -17.40 39.84
CA ALA A 17 -19.21 -17.83 38.49
C ALA A 17 -19.26 -16.68 37.46
N LYS A 18 -19.36 -15.41 37.89
CA LYS A 18 -19.26 -14.24 37.00
C LYS A 18 -17.82 -13.77 36.76
N TYR A 19 -16.86 -14.31 37.50
CA TYR A 19 -15.43 -14.00 37.39
C TYR A 19 -14.58 -15.24 37.15
N SER A 20 -15.16 -16.35 36.67
CA SER A 20 -14.35 -17.30 35.92
C SER A 20 -13.79 -16.51 34.73
N PRO A 21 -12.47 -16.34 34.59
CA PRO A 21 -11.94 -15.92 33.31
C PRO A 21 -12.51 -16.93 32.34
N VAL A 22 -13.35 -16.47 31.42
CA VAL A 22 -13.64 -17.21 30.22
C VAL A 22 -12.27 -17.29 29.54
N THR A 23 -11.48 -18.29 29.96
CA THR A 23 -10.32 -18.77 29.25
C THR A 23 -10.90 -19.16 27.92
N GLY A 24 -10.76 -18.22 26.99
CA GLY A 24 -11.28 -18.33 25.66
C GLY A 24 -10.71 -19.59 25.05
N ALA A 25 -11.47 -20.67 25.13
CA ALA A 25 -11.72 -21.49 23.96
C ALA A 25 -12.46 -20.59 22.94
N GLN A 26 -11.79 -19.50 22.54
CA GLN A 26 -12.09 -18.84 21.29
C GLN A 26 -11.86 -19.95 20.30
N TYR A 27 -12.94 -20.35 19.65
CA TYR A 27 -12.88 -21.13 18.44
C TYR A 27 -11.77 -20.49 17.58
N GLU A 28 -10.60 -21.12 17.52
CA GLU A 28 -9.63 -20.95 16.45
C GLU A 28 -10.37 -21.43 15.20
N LYS A 29 -11.25 -20.57 14.72
CA LYS A 29 -11.89 -20.74 13.46
C LYS A 29 -10.75 -20.54 12.48
N ASN A 30 -10.22 -21.65 11.96
CA ASN A 30 -9.18 -21.66 10.94
C ASN A 30 -9.49 -20.56 9.91
N VAL A 31 -8.76 -19.47 10.00
CA VAL A 31 -8.96 -18.31 9.15
C VAL A 31 -8.48 -18.72 7.77
N ASP A 32 -9.38 -18.70 6.79
CA ASP A 32 -9.03 -18.98 5.40
C ASP A 32 -8.31 -17.76 4.82
N TYR A 33 -6.98 -17.73 5.02
CA TYR A 33 -6.11 -16.66 4.57
C TYR A 33 -6.16 -16.47 3.05
N THR A 34 -6.28 -17.56 2.29
CA THR A 34 -6.39 -17.49 0.82
C THR A 34 -7.65 -16.74 0.39
N LYS A 35 -8.77 -17.01 1.06
CA LYS A 35 -10.03 -16.30 0.79
C LYS A 35 -9.96 -14.84 1.23
N ILE A 36 -9.40 -14.55 2.40
CA ILE A 36 -9.22 -13.16 2.85
C ILE A 36 -8.34 -12.39 1.87
N GLN A 37 -7.20 -12.93 1.44
CA GLN A 37 -6.33 -12.29 0.46
C GLN A 37 -7.04 -12.00 -0.86
N LYS A 38 -7.86 -12.94 -1.35
CA LYS A 38 -8.68 -12.73 -2.55
C LYS A 38 -9.65 -11.56 -2.35
N ASP A 39 -10.35 -11.52 -1.22
CA ASP A 39 -11.28 -10.44 -0.90
C ASP A 39 -10.54 -9.10 -0.74
N LEU A 40 -9.36 -9.08 -0.12
CA LEU A 40 -8.52 -7.89 -0.01
C LEU A 40 -8.15 -7.31 -1.38
N ARG A 41 -7.70 -8.14 -2.32
CA ARG A 41 -7.38 -7.69 -3.69
C ARG A 41 -8.59 -7.08 -4.41
N ILE A 42 -9.78 -7.63 -4.19
CA ILE A 42 -11.02 -7.08 -4.74
C ILE A 42 -11.31 -5.71 -4.10
N MET A 43 -11.21 -5.62 -2.78
CA MET A 43 -11.48 -4.39 -2.03
C MET A 43 -10.45 -3.29 -2.31
N GLU A 44 -9.18 -3.64 -2.51
CA GLU A 44 -8.12 -2.71 -2.95
C GLU A 44 -8.51 -2.04 -4.27
N ASN A 45 -8.93 -2.83 -5.26
CA ASN A 45 -9.36 -2.30 -6.55
C ASN A 45 -10.60 -1.42 -6.42
N ILE A 46 -11.59 -1.82 -5.62
CA ILE A 46 -12.81 -1.03 -5.40
C ILE A 46 -12.46 0.31 -4.76
N LEU A 47 -11.69 0.30 -3.67
CA LEU A 47 -11.28 1.52 -2.97
C LEU A 47 -10.44 2.41 -3.90
N GLN A 48 -9.53 1.83 -4.67
CA GLN A 48 -8.75 2.55 -5.67
C GLN A 48 -9.64 3.19 -6.74
N THR A 49 -10.66 2.49 -7.24
CA THR A 49 -11.62 3.02 -8.22
C THR A 49 -12.42 4.17 -7.64
N LEU A 50 -12.99 4.02 -6.44
CA LEU A 50 -13.75 5.10 -5.78
C LEU A 50 -12.91 6.36 -5.60
N LEU A 51 -11.65 6.21 -5.17
CA LEU A 51 -10.73 7.34 -5.01
C LEU A 51 -10.29 7.93 -6.35
N THR A 52 -10.17 7.13 -7.42
CA THR A 52 -9.75 7.61 -8.75
C THR A 52 -10.88 8.33 -9.46
N ASP A 53 -12.10 7.80 -9.40
CA ASP A 53 -13.25 8.34 -10.12
C ASP A 53 -13.53 9.79 -9.72
N TYR A 54 -13.25 10.12 -8.46
CA TYR A 54 -13.29 11.49 -7.97
C TYR A 54 -12.13 12.37 -8.49
N ILE A 55 -10.90 11.84 -8.49
CA ILE A 55 -9.71 12.61 -8.89
C ILE A 55 -9.66 12.86 -10.40
N LYS A 56 -10.43 12.11 -11.22
CA LYS A 56 -10.43 12.22 -12.69
C LYS A 56 -10.66 13.65 -13.20
N ASP A 57 -11.50 14.42 -12.53
CA ASP A 57 -11.81 15.79 -12.93
C ASP A 57 -10.66 16.77 -12.62
N TYR A 58 -9.76 16.38 -11.71
CA TYR A 58 -8.65 17.20 -11.28
C TYR A 58 -7.33 16.81 -11.95
N LEU A 59 -6.98 15.51 -12.07
CA LEU A 59 -5.72 15.06 -12.68
C LEU A 59 -5.78 13.64 -13.28
N PRO A 60 -5.50 13.44 -14.58
CA PRO A 60 -5.53 12.12 -15.23
C PRO A 60 -4.25 11.27 -15.06
N ILE A 61 -3.30 11.68 -14.22
CA ILE A 61 -1.97 11.06 -14.14
C ILE A 61 -1.80 10.46 -12.75
N GLY A 62 -1.33 9.21 -12.66
CA GLY A 62 -1.11 8.51 -11.38
C GLY A 62 -2.37 7.82 -10.84
N ARG A 63 -2.32 6.49 -10.70
CA ARG A 63 -3.37 5.75 -9.99
C ARG A 63 -3.02 5.72 -8.50
N PRO A 64 -3.96 6.00 -7.59
CA PRO A 64 -3.71 5.91 -6.17
C PRO A 64 -3.27 4.48 -5.83
N GLU A 65 -2.18 4.34 -5.08
CA GLU A 65 -1.71 3.04 -4.63
C GLU A 65 -2.48 2.66 -3.38
N THR A 66 -3.21 1.54 -3.44
CA THR A 66 -3.96 1.00 -2.31
C THR A 66 -3.45 -0.40 -2.01
N SER A 67 -3.18 -0.67 -0.74
CA SER A 67 -2.80 -2.02 -0.26
C SER A 67 -3.55 -2.36 1.02
N GLY A 68 -4.13 -3.54 1.08
CA GLY A 68 -4.84 -4.11 2.21
C GLY A 68 -4.01 -5.19 2.89
N ILE A 69 -3.99 -5.17 4.22
CA ILE A 69 -3.39 -6.21 5.05
C ILE A 69 -4.44 -6.75 6.02
N TYR A 70 -4.47 -8.07 6.19
CA TYR A 70 -5.18 -8.70 7.31
C TYR A 70 -4.25 -8.87 8.50
N ILE A 71 -4.73 -8.48 9.67
CA ILE A 71 -4.00 -8.54 10.93
C ILE A 71 -4.84 -9.35 11.92
N GLU A 72 -4.34 -10.51 12.30
CA GLU A 72 -5.06 -11.48 13.13
C GLU A 72 -5.52 -10.88 14.46
N GLY A 73 -6.81 -10.98 14.79
CA GLY A 73 -7.37 -10.40 16.02
C GLY A 73 -7.68 -8.91 15.96
N TYR A 74 -7.15 -8.17 14.98
CA TYR A 74 -7.56 -6.78 14.71
C TYR A 74 -8.61 -6.73 13.60
N GLY A 75 -8.31 -7.30 12.43
CA GLY A 75 -9.13 -7.21 11.23
C GLY A 75 -8.32 -6.79 10.00
N VAL A 76 -8.78 -5.80 9.26
CA VAL A 76 -8.15 -5.37 8.00
C VAL A 76 -7.73 -3.91 8.08
N VAL A 77 -6.56 -3.60 7.53
CA VAL A 77 -6.08 -2.23 7.33
C VAL A 77 -5.80 -2.03 5.85
N PHE A 78 -6.49 -1.07 5.24
CA PHE A 78 -6.16 -0.55 3.92
C PHE A 78 -5.31 0.70 4.08
N ILE A 79 -4.20 0.77 3.36
CA ILE A 79 -3.32 1.93 3.29
C ILE A 79 -3.41 2.44 1.86
N THR A 80 -3.80 3.69 1.71
CA THR A 80 -3.96 4.34 0.40
C THR A 80 -3.27 5.69 0.39
N SER A 81 -2.75 6.08 -0.77
CA SER A 81 -2.22 7.42 -1.04
C SER A 81 -2.97 7.98 -2.24
N PRO A 82 -4.02 8.81 -2.04
CA PRO A 82 -4.84 9.33 -3.13
C PRO A 82 -4.04 10.12 -4.17
N THR A 83 -2.95 10.76 -3.75
CA THR A 83 -2.13 11.60 -4.62
C THR A 83 -0.67 11.14 -4.61
N SER A 84 -0.03 11.12 -5.78
CA SER A 84 1.43 11.16 -5.84
C SER A 84 1.88 12.61 -5.66
N ASP A 85 2.78 12.87 -4.69
CA ASP A 85 3.35 14.20 -4.40
C ASP A 85 3.86 14.93 -5.67
N PHE A 86 4.22 14.17 -6.71
CA PHE A 86 4.79 14.68 -7.96
C PHE A 86 3.82 15.53 -8.79
N LEU A 87 2.50 15.31 -8.71
CA LEU A 87 1.57 15.87 -9.70
C LEU A 87 0.91 17.18 -9.27
N LEU A 88 0.80 17.42 -7.97
CA LEU A 88 0.19 18.64 -7.43
C LEU A 88 1.08 19.87 -7.65
N HIS A 89 2.39 19.67 -7.69
CA HIS A 89 3.35 20.73 -8.07
C HIS A 89 3.10 21.28 -9.49
N PHE A 90 2.47 20.51 -10.38
CA PHE A 90 2.19 20.95 -11.76
C PHE A 90 0.77 21.51 -11.94
N ALA A 91 -0.22 21.02 -11.19
CA ALA A 91 -1.60 21.51 -11.26
C ALA A 91 -1.74 22.95 -10.73
N VAL A 92 -0.91 23.32 -9.75
CA VAL A 92 -0.94 24.63 -9.08
C VAL A 92 0.33 25.42 -9.38
N LEU A 93 0.93 25.27 -10.58
CA LEU A 93 1.98 26.20 -10.96
C LEU A 93 1.35 27.61 -11.01
N PRO A 94 1.88 28.60 -10.24
CA PRO A 94 1.47 29.98 -10.44
C PRO A 94 1.69 30.33 -11.92
N PRO A 95 0.85 31.21 -12.52
CA PRO A 95 1.08 31.67 -13.88
C PRO A 95 2.51 32.20 -13.94
N ILE A 96 3.35 31.44 -14.64
CA ILE A 96 4.74 31.77 -14.83
C ILE A 96 4.72 32.98 -15.76
N THR A 97 4.75 34.18 -15.19
CA THR A 97 4.94 35.38 -15.99
C THR A 97 6.39 35.35 -16.45
N LYS A 98 6.62 34.92 -17.69
CA LYS A 98 7.94 35.00 -18.31
C LYS A 98 8.23 36.48 -18.58
N ILE A 99 9.03 37.10 -17.71
CA ILE A 99 9.53 38.45 -17.96
C ILE A 99 10.82 38.30 -18.75
N TYR A 100 10.79 38.70 -20.02
CA TYR A 100 11.99 38.82 -20.85
C TYR A 100 12.64 40.16 -20.52
N ARG A 101 13.81 40.13 -19.86
CA ARG A 101 14.62 41.33 -19.66
C ARG A 101 15.78 41.28 -20.64
N ASP A 102 15.80 42.21 -21.57
CA ASP A 102 16.96 42.40 -22.46
C ASP A 102 17.96 43.31 -21.75
N VAL A 103 19.02 42.71 -21.21
CA VAL A 103 20.10 43.46 -20.55
C VAL A 103 21.37 43.18 -21.34
N LYS A 104 21.83 44.19 -22.10
CA LYS A 104 23.13 44.20 -22.79
C LYS A 104 23.45 42.88 -23.54
N ASN A 105 22.67 42.52 -24.56
CA ASN A 105 22.85 41.32 -25.40
C ASN A 105 22.70 39.97 -24.68
N ARG A 106 22.06 39.91 -23.50
CA ARG A 106 21.63 38.64 -22.88
C ARG A 106 20.15 38.72 -22.54
N SER A 107 19.34 37.89 -23.21
CA SER A 107 17.95 37.67 -22.79
C SER A 107 17.96 36.83 -21.51
N GLN A 108 17.65 37.44 -20.37
CA GLN A 108 17.35 36.69 -19.14
C GLN A 108 15.84 36.45 -19.08
N VAL A 109 15.45 35.18 -18.89
CA VAL A 109 14.08 34.80 -18.56
C VAL A 109 13.99 34.81 -17.04
N ILE A 110 13.41 35.87 -16.47
CA ILE A 110 13.10 35.91 -15.04
C ILE A 110 11.72 35.29 -14.88
N ILE A 111 11.68 34.09 -14.30
CA ILE A 111 10.44 33.50 -13.80
C ILE A 111 10.13 34.20 -12.49
N SER A 112 9.30 35.25 -12.55
CA SER A 112 8.77 35.88 -11.36
C SER A 112 7.47 35.16 -10.98
N GLN A 113 7.51 34.41 -9.88
CA GLN A 113 6.28 34.01 -9.19
C GLN A 113 5.69 35.28 -8.58
N LYS A 114 4.56 35.74 -9.14
CA LYS A 114 3.74 36.73 -8.46
C LYS A 114 3.30 36.09 -7.14
N SER A 115 3.43 36.79 -6.01
CA SER A 115 2.84 36.31 -4.76
C SER A 115 1.37 35.98 -5.04
N PRO A 116 0.86 34.82 -4.60
CA PRO A 116 -0.56 34.53 -4.72
C PRO A 116 -1.33 35.66 -4.06
N ASP A 117 -2.22 36.31 -4.82
CA ASP A 117 -3.13 37.33 -4.28
C ASP A 117 -4.07 36.60 -3.28
N GLU A 118 -4.47 37.23 -2.16
CA GLU A 118 -5.20 36.56 -1.06
C GLU A 118 -6.45 35.78 -1.50
N GLU A 119 -7.13 36.25 -2.55
CA GLU A 119 -8.30 35.61 -3.13
C GLU A 119 -7.98 34.20 -3.68
N ARG A 120 -6.81 34.04 -4.31
CA ARG A 120 -6.36 32.75 -4.82
C ARG A 120 -6.01 31.78 -3.70
N GLU A 121 -5.38 32.25 -2.62
CA GLU A 121 -5.09 31.39 -1.46
C GLU A 121 -6.38 30.85 -0.83
N ARG A 122 -7.45 31.68 -0.78
CA ARG A 122 -8.78 31.25 -0.33
C ARG A 122 -9.42 30.22 -1.27
N GLU A 123 -9.30 30.41 -2.59
CA GLU A 123 -9.79 29.44 -3.57
C GLU A 123 -9.05 28.09 -3.48
N GLU A 124 -7.73 28.12 -3.35
CA GLU A 124 -6.90 26.91 -3.17
C GLU A 124 -7.24 26.18 -1.86
N ASP A 125 -7.44 26.91 -0.77
CA ASP A 125 -7.88 26.32 0.51
C ASP A 125 -9.26 25.66 0.38
N LYS A 126 -10.20 26.32 -0.31
CA LYS A 126 -11.56 25.79 -0.54
C LYS A 126 -11.54 24.52 -1.39
N GLN A 127 -10.75 24.49 -2.46
CA GLN A 127 -10.58 23.29 -3.29
C GLN A 127 -9.96 22.13 -2.50
N LYS A 128 -8.99 22.40 -1.62
CA LYS A 128 -8.40 21.37 -0.77
C LYS A 128 -9.41 20.82 0.24
N GLU A 129 -10.28 21.66 0.78
CA GLU A 129 -11.38 21.27 1.68
C GLU A 129 -12.44 20.41 0.98
N GLU A 130 -12.81 20.78 -0.25
CA GLU A 130 -13.69 19.99 -1.11
C GLU A 130 -13.10 18.60 -1.37
N ILE A 131 -11.84 18.53 -1.84
CA ILE A 131 -11.15 17.27 -2.11
C ILE A 131 -11.07 16.37 -0.87
N LEU A 132 -10.81 16.93 0.30
CA LEU A 132 -10.74 16.17 1.55
C LEU A 132 -12.11 15.67 2.00
N THR A 133 -13.16 16.47 1.81
CA THR A 133 -14.54 16.08 2.10
C THR A 133 -14.97 14.91 1.21
N GLU A 134 -14.72 15.01 -0.09
CA GLU A 134 -15.10 13.99 -1.06
C GLU A 134 -14.28 12.71 -0.93
N THR A 135 -12.98 12.83 -0.61
CA THR A 135 -12.15 11.68 -0.23
C THR A 135 -12.71 10.99 1.02
N THR A 136 -13.17 11.76 2.01
CA THR A 136 -13.77 11.22 3.23
C THR A 136 -15.06 10.46 2.91
N ASP A 137 -15.94 11.06 2.12
CA ASP A 137 -17.22 10.45 1.75
C ASP A 137 -17.02 9.20 0.87
N SER A 138 -16.04 9.19 -0.05
CA SER A 138 -15.66 8.01 -0.83
C SER A 138 -15.17 6.85 0.05
N ILE A 139 -14.41 7.15 1.11
CA ILE A 139 -13.97 6.12 2.06
C ILE A 139 -15.14 5.62 2.91
N ILE A 140 -16.09 6.50 3.27
CA ILE A 140 -17.31 6.10 3.98
C ILE A 140 -18.17 5.19 3.09
N GLU A 141 -18.35 5.54 1.82
CA GLU A 141 -19.03 4.69 0.83
C GLU A 141 -18.33 3.32 0.73
N PHE A 142 -17.00 3.30 0.58
CA PHE A 142 -16.22 2.07 0.59
C PHE A 142 -16.51 1.20 1.83
N LEU A 143 -16.45 1.80 3.02
CA LEU A 143 -16.67 1.09 4.28
C LEU A 143 -18.10 0.54 4.38
N THR A 144 -19.10 1.35 4.04
CA THR A 144 -20.51 1.02 4.20
C THR A 144 -20.99 -0.03 3.20
N ASP A 145 -20.65 0.13 1.93
CA ASP A 145 -21.22 -0.68 0.85
C ASP A 145 -20.37 -1.91 0.53
N TYR A 146 -19.04 -1.78 0.59
CA TYR A 146 -18.13 -2.80 0.08
C TYR A 146 -17.39 -3.57 1.17
N ALA A 147 -16.80 -2.89 2.16
CA ALA A 147 -15.95 -3.53 3.17
C ALA A 147 -16.68 -4.59 4.02
N GLY A 148 -18.00 -4.43 4.20
CA GLY A 148 -18.88 -5.44 4.79
C GLY A 148 -18.91 -6.79 4.02
N ALA A 149 -18.41 -6.85 2.79
CA ALA A 149 -18.36 -8.08 1.98
C ALA A 149 -17.13 -8.96 2.22
N ILE A 150 -16.06 -8.47 2.87
CA ILE A 150 -14.86 -9.27 3.18
C ILE A 150 -15.26 -10.46 4.06
N LYS A 151 -15.19 -11.67 3.49
CA LYS A 151 -15.57 -12.91 4.13
C LYS A 151 -14.41 -13.38 5.02
N GLY A 152 -14.73 -14.10 6.09
CA GLY A 152 -13.72 -14.63 7.02
C GLY A 152 -13.36 -13.70 8.19
N LEU A 153 -13.73 -12.42 8.15
CA LEU A 153 -13.57 -11.53 9.30
C LEU A 153 -14.59 -11.83 10.40
N ASN A 154 -14.13 -11.80 11.65
CA ASN A 154 -15.02 -11.87 12.81
C ASN A 154 -15.84 -10.59 12.93
N PRO A 155 -17.07 -10.63 13.47
CA PRO A 155 -17.91 -9.44 13.65
C PRO A 155 -17.25 -8.34 14.50
N ASP A 156 -16.39 -8.73 15.45
CA ASP A 156 -15.67 -7.78 16.31
C ASP A 156 -14.37 -7.24 15.67
N ASN A 157 -13.98 -7.77 14.51
CA ASN A 157 -12.84 -7.22 13.77
C ASN A 157 -13.17 -5.83 13.20
N ARG A 158 -12.13 -5.04 13.03
CA ARG A 158 -12.17 -3.69 12.49
C ARG A 158 -11.71 -3.67 11.05
N ILE A 159 -12.25 -2.74 10.28
CA ILE A 159 -11.75 -2.39 8.96
C ILE A 159 -11.35 -0.93 9.02
N THR A 160 -10.08 -0.66 8.82
CA THR A 160 -9.50 0.69 8.88
C THR A 160 -8.96 1.07 7.51
N VAL A 161 -9.25 2.29 7.08
CA VAL A 161 -8.61 2.92 5.93
C VAL A 161 -7.70 4.03 6.45
N VAL A 162 -6.41 3.90 6.14
CA VAL A 162 -5.35 4.89 6.38
C VAL A 162 -5.08 5.59 5.05
N CYS A 163 -5.55 6.81 4.93
CA CYS A 163 -5.34 7.66 3.76
C CYS A 163 -4.18 8.61 4.02
N LYS A 164 -3.05 8.41 3.34
CA LYS A 164 -1.84 9.24 3.45
C LYS A 164 -2.02 10.51 2.61
N LEU A 165 -2.00 11.66 3.26
CA LEU A 165 -2.15 12.96 2.61
C LEU A 165 -0.78 13.51 2.20
N SER A 166 -0.71 14.16 1.04
CA SER A 166 0.51 14.86 0.63
C SER A 166 0.81 16.03 1.58
N LYS A 167 2.04 16.56 1.51
CA LYS A 167 2.45 17.72 2.33
C LYS A 167 1.57 18.96 2.08
N GLU A 168 1.07 19.12 0.86
CA GLU A 168 0.22 20.23 0.44
C GLU A 168 -1.17 20.16 1.09
N TYR A 169 -1.78 18.97 1.12
CA TYR A 169 -3.08 18.76 1.79
C TYR A 169 -2.95 18.74 3.30
N ARG A 170 -1.78 18.37 3.83
CA ARG A 170 -1.55 18.33 5.28
C ARG A 170 -1.99 19.63 5.93
N LYS A 171 -1.48 20.79 5.51
CA LYS A 171 -1.82 22.09 6.16
C LYS A 171 -3.32 22.38 6.21
N THR A 172 -4.02 22.12 5.10
CA THR A 172 -5.47 22.35 5.01
C THR A 172 -6.24 21.33 5.85
N PHE A 173 -5.78 20.08 5.88
CA PHE A 173 -6.28 19.05 6.80
C PHE A 173 -6.06 19.43 8.27
N GLU A 174 -4.87 19.93 8.63
CA GLU A 174 -4.58 20.40 9.99
C GLU A 174 -5.53 21.53 10.38
N LYS A 175 -5.83 22.45 9.46
CA LYS A 175 -6.76 23.57 9.67
C LYS A 175 -8.21 23.11 9.86
N MET A 176 -8.69 22.18 9.04
CA MET A 176 -10.08 21.68 9.10
C MET A 176 -10.37 20.84 10.33
N TYR A 177 -9.43 19.95 10.68
CA TYR A 177 -9.65 18.93 11.69
C TYR A 177 -8.96 19.25 13.02
N ASP A 178 -8.16 20.32 13.07
CA ASP A 178 -7.27 20.67 14.18
C ASP A 178 -6.32 19.51 14.55
N VAL A 179 -5.76 18.86 13.53
CA VAL A 179 -4.86 17.72 13.70
C VAL A 179 -3.62 17.85 12.86
N LYS A 180 -2.45 17.80 13.51
CA LYS A 180 -1.12 17.87 12.86
C LYS A 180 -0.69 16.62 12.11
N ASP A 181 -1.63 15.76 11.75
CA ASP A 181 -1.34 14.46 11.17
C ASP A 181 -1.37 14.56 9.64
N SER A 182 -0.46 13.85 8.99
CA SER A 182 -0.41 13.76 7.53
C SER A 182 -1.31 12.64 7.01
N GLN A 183 -2.25 12.15 7.82
CA GLN A 183 -3.03 10.97 7.52
C GLN A 183 -4.46 11.11 8.02
N MET A 184 -5.40 10.62 7.22
CA MET A 184 -6.80 10.48 7.58
C MET A 184 -7.10 9.02 7.88
N LEU A 185 -7.70 8.74 9.05
CA LEU A 185 -7.95 7.38 9.52
C LEU A 185 -9.44 7.18 9.80
N LEU A 186 -10.08 6.32 9.01
CA LEU A 186 -11.47 5.93 9.19
C LEU A 186 -11.56 4.46 9.57
N THR A 187 -12.23 4.16 10.69
CA THR A 187 -12.36 2.79 11.20
C THR A 187 -13.82 2.42 11.47
N ALA A 188 -14.24 1.26 10.96
CA ALA A 188 -15.53 0.65 11.24
C ALA A 188 -15.36 -0.75 11.83
N GLU A 189 -16.19 -1.13 12.80
CA GLU A 189 -16.30 -2.53 13.22
C GLU A 189 -17.18 -3.31 12.25
N LYS A 190 -16.79 -4.55 11.93
CA LYS A 190 -17.47 -5.40 10.96
C LYS A 190 -18.93 -5.62 11.32
N ARG A 191 -19.25 -5.78 12.60
CA ARG A 191 -20.63 -5.91 13.10
C ARG A 191 -21.50 -4.72 12.74
N TRP A 192 -20.99 -3.49 12.81
CA TRP A 192 -21.78 -2.30 12.46
C TRP A 192 -22.10 -2.26 10.98
N LEU A 193 -21.15 -2.66 10.13
CA LEU A 193 -21.37 -2.78 8.68
C LEU A 193 -22.42 -3.86 8.38
N ASN A 194 -22.38 -4.97 9.11
CA ASN A 194 -23.38 -6.03 8.97
C ASN A 194 -24.77 -5.57 9.44
N ASP A 195 -24.85 -4.82 10.54
CA ASP A 195 -26.11 -4.28 11.07
C ASP A 195 -26.74 -3.28 10.10
N TYR A 196 -25.92 -2.42 9.49
CA TYR A 196 -26.36 -1.50 8.43
C TYR A 196 -26.90 -2.24 7.21
N LYS A 197 -26.19 -3.27 6.72
CA LYS A 197 -26.66 -4.10 5.60
C LYS A 197 -27.97 -4.84 5.89
N LYS A 198 -28.29 -5.07 7.17
CA LYS A 198 -29.56 -5.66 7.62
C LYS A 198 -30.66 -4.62 7.87
N GLY A 199 -30.38 -3.33 7.69
CA GLY A 199 -31.30 -2.23 8.01
C GLY A 199 -31.52 -2.00 9.51
N LEU A 200 -30.68 -2.56 10.38
CA LEU A 200 -30.80 -2.40 11.84
C LEU A 200 -30.27 -1.05 12.34
N VAL A 201 -29.42 -0.40 11.54
CA VAL A 201 -28.81 0.90 11.82
C VAL A 201 -28.91 1.74 10.55
N GLY A 202 -29.36 2.99 10.67
CA GLY A 202 -29.41 3.92 9.54
C GLY A 202 -28.03 4.46 9.14
N PHE A 203 -27.92 5.02 7.94
CA PHE A 203 -26.64 5.54 7.41
C PHE A 203 -26.02 6.61 8.33
N GLU A 204 -26.80 7.59 8.80
CA GLU A 204 -26.31 8.65 9.69
C GLU A 204 -25.77 8.11 11.02
N ASP A 205 -26.43 7.08 11.58
CA ASP A 205 -25.97 6.45 12.82
C ASP A 205 -24.70 5.62 12.58
N LEU A 206 -24.59 4.96 11.42
CA LEU A 206 -23.35 4.28 11.03
C LEU A 206 -22.21 5.30 10.82
N LYS A 207 -22.44 6.41 10.12
CA LYS A 207 -21.46 7.48 9.89
C LYS A 207 -20.92 8.05 11.21
N LYS A 208 -21.77 8.18 12.23
CA LYS A 208 -21.36 8.56 13.61
C LYS A 208 -20.55 7.48 14.32
N ARG A 209 -20.83 6.19 14.06
CA ARG A 209 -20.09 5.06 14.64
C ARG A 209 -18.72 4.87 13.99
N ILE A 210 -18.58 5.17 12.69
CA ILE A 210 -17.30 5.18 12.00
C ILE A 210 -16.40 6.19 12.70
N LYS A 211 -15.34 5.68 13.33
CA LYS A 211 -14.39 6.52 14.05
C LYS A 211 -13.48 7.17 13.04
N ASN A 212 -13.66 8.47 12.85
CA ASN A 212 -12.66 9.32 12.24
C ASN A 212 -11.68 9.73 13.35
N SER A 213 -10.57 9.00 13.50
CA SER A 213 -9.56 9.33 14.51
C SER A 213 -8.86 10.66 14.22
N SER A 214 -9.10 11.25 13.05
CA SER A 214 -8.70 12.60 12.71
C SER A 214 -9.45 13.71 13.42
N LYS A 215 -10.35 13.40 14.35
CA LYS A 215 -10.95 14.40 15.26
C LYS A 215 -10.49 14.14 16.69
N GLY A 216 -9.31 14.63 17.05
CA GLY A 216 -8.90 14.86 18.46
C GLY A 216 -8.63 13.62 19.34
N GLN A 217 -8.48 12.42 18.79
CA GLN A 217 -8.16 11.20 19.57
C GLN A 217 -6.84 10.52 19.14
N TYR A 218 -5.98 11.25 18.43
CA TYR A 218 -4.66 10.74 18.11
C TYR A 218 -3.79 10.63 19.36
N PRO A 219 -2.81 9.72 19.35
CA PRO A 219 -1.76 9.77 20.34
C PRO A 219 -1.05 11.12 20.26
N GLN A 220 -0.46 11.54 21.37
CA GLN A 220 0.13 12.87 21.48
C GLN A 220 1.19 13.09 20.39
N LYS A 221 1.48 14.36 20.06
CA LYS A 221 2.57 14.78 19.14
C LYS A 221 3.89 14.01 19.38
N ASP A 222 4.11 13.58 20.62
CA ASP A 222 5.25 12.80 21.04
C ASP A 222 5.29 11.38 20.45
N THR A 223 4.16 10.69 20.26
CA THR A 223 4.12 9.35 19.65
C THR A 223 4.58 9.38 18.21
N TYR A 224 4.11 10.34 17.41
CA TYR A 224 4.58 10.47 16.02
C TYR A 224 6.05 10.86 15.95
N LYS A 225 6.53 11.70 16.87
CA LYS A 225 7.97 11.99 16.99
C LYS A 225 8.78 10.72 17.28
N ARG A 226 8.29 9.84 18.16
CA ARG A 226 8.93 8.55 18.48
C ARG A 226 8.89 7.59 17.29
N ILE A 227 7.77 7.52 16.57
CA ILE A 227 7.66 6.77 15.32
C ILE A 227 8.68 7.29 14.32
N ASP A 228 8.80 8.60 14.13
CA ASP A 228 9.78 9.21 13.21
C ASP A 228 11.23 8.92 13.59
N ILE A 229 11.53 8.79 14.89
CA ILE A 229 12.85 8.35 15.37
C ILE A 229 13.07 6.87 15.03
N LEU A 230 12.10 6.00 15.33
CA LEU A 230 12.19 4.57 14.98
C LEU A 230 12.33 4.35 13.48
N LYS A 231 11.65 5.14 12.64
CA LYS A 231 11.85 5.11 11.18
C LYS A 231 13.31 5.33 10.80
N SER A 232 13.98 6.29 11.42
CA SER A 232 15.40 6.57 11.15
C SER A 232 16.35 5.51 11.70
N ILE A 233 16.00 4.84 12.80
CA ILE A 233 16.75 3.70 13.32
C ILE A 233 16.62 2.51 12.37
N ILE A 234 15.39 2.15 11.99
CA ILE A 234 15.10 1.09 11.02
C ILE A 234 15.82 1.35 9.68
N GLU A 235 15.78 2.59 9.18
CA GLU A 235 16.51 3.01 7.98
C GLU A 235 18.01 2.70 8.10
N SER A 236 18.62 3.12 9.20
CA SER A 236 20.06 2.97 9.44
C SER A 236 20.45 1.49 9.55
N GLU A 237 19.69 0.69 10.29
CA GLU A 237 19.97 -0.74 10.45
C GLU A 237 19.78 -1.51 9.14
N LEU A 238 18.71 -1.24 8.39
CA LEU A 238 18.51 -1.89 7.09
C LEU A 238 19.56 -1.45 6.06
N GLU A 239 20.00 -0.18 6.06
CA GLU A 239 21.08 0.29 5.18
C GLU A 239 22.40 -0.41 5.50
N ASN A 240 22.73 -0.58 6.79
CA ASN A 240 23.92 -1.29 7.23
C ASN A 240 23.90 -2.77 6.81
N THR A 241 22.77 -3.46 7.01
CA THR A 241 22.60 -4.87 6.67
C THR A 241 22.66 -5.10 5.16
N TYR A 242 21.87 -4.35 4.38
CA TYR A 242 21.76 -4.57 2.93
C TYR A 242 22.82 -3.84 2.11
N LYS A 243 23.63 -2.97 2.74
CA LYS A 243 24.66 -2.15 2.08
C LYS A 243 24.11 -1.39 0.87
N ARG A 244 22.84 -0.99 0.93
CA ARG A 244 22.15 -0.22 -0.10
C ARG A 244 21.48 0.98 0.55
N GLY A 245 21.49 2.10 -0.15
CA GLY A 245 20.83 3.31 0.32
C GLY A 245 19.32 3.07 0.45
N ILE A 246 18.83 3.01 1.68
CA ILE A 246 17.41 3.00 2.02
C ILE A 246 17.09 4.41 2.52
N SER A 247 16.11 5.06 1.90
CA SER A 247 15.66 6.38 2.32
C SER A 247 14.57 6.28 3.37
N LYS A 248 14.55 7.21 4.31
CA LYS A 248 13.44 7.43 5.24
C LYS A 248 12.06 7.53 4.57
N SER A 249 12.02 7.98 3.32
CA SER A 249 10.79 8.08 2.51
C SER A 249 10.23 6.73 2.05
N GLN A 250 11.04 5.66 2.11
CA GLN A 250 10.63 4.28 1.83
C GLN A 250 10.03 3.59 3.06
N ILE A 251 10.16 4.20 4.23
CA ILE A 251 9.58 3.72 5.48
C ILE A 251 8.46 4.67 5.83
N ASP A 252 7.26 4.15 6.05
CA ASP A 252 6.17 4.88 6.66
C ASP A 252 5.82 4.27 8.00
N GLY A 253 5.33 5.09 8.92
CA GLY A 253 4.88 4.67 10.24
C GLY A 253 3.55 5.34 10.55
N THR A 254 2.61 4.59 11.11
CA THR A 254 1.31 5.12 11.56
C THR A 254 0.88 4.44 12.85
N TYR A 255 0.23 5.17 13.74
CA TYR A 255 -0.38 4.58 14.94
C TYR A 255 -1.89 4.44 14.74
N ILE A 256 -2.40 3.24 14.98
CA ILE A 256 -3.81 2.89 14.89
C ILE A 256 -4.27 2.40 16.26
N ARG A 257 -5.22 3.12 16.86
CA ARG A 257 -5.71 2.83 18.21
C ARG A 257 -6.31 1.42 18.32
N GLY A 258 -5.83 0.65 19.30
CA GLY A 258 -6.25 -0.73 19.54
C GLY A 258 -5.55 -1.75 18.65
N LEU A 259 -4.78 -1.31 17.65
CA LEU A 259 -3.82 -2.15 16.95
C LEU A 259 -2.41 -1.89 17.50
N GLY A 260 -1.99 -0.63 17.53
CA GLY A 260 -0.64 -0.20 17.85
C GLY A 260 0.01 0.53 16.68
N THR A 261 1.28 0.26 16.39
CA THR A 261 2.02 0.96 15.31
C THR A 261 2.16 0.04 14.09
N ILE A 262 1.93 0.58 12.89
CA ILE A 262 2.24 -0.11 11.64
C ILE A 262 3.39 0.62 10.95
N PHE A 263 4.43 -0.11 10.58
CA PHE A 263 5.47 0.31 9.66
C PHE A 263 5.29 -0.36 8.30
N THR A 264 5.38 0.42 7.22
CA THR A 264 5.46 -0.12 5.85
C THR A 264 6.78 0.27 5.23
N ILE A 265 7.55 -0.70 4.77
CA ILE A 265 8.90 -0.54 4.23
C ILE A 265 8.88 -1.05 2.80
N ASP A 266 9.21 -0.19 1.83
CA ASP A 266 9.38 -0.58 0.43
C ASP A 266 10.85 -0.59 0.06
N LEU A 267 11.46 -1.78 0.04
CA LEU A 267 12.89 -1.93 -0.25
C LEU A 267 13.23 -1.80 -1.74
N ASP A 268 12.24 -1.91 -2.63
CA ASP A 268 12.47 -1.87 -4.08
C ASP A 268 12.30 -0.47 -4.67
N ARG A 269 11.61 0.41 -3.95
CA ARG A 269 11.43 1.82 -4.35
C ARG A 269 12.79 2.51 -4.30
N SER A 270 13.55 2.39 -5.39
CA SER A 270 14.85 3.03 -5.52
C SER A 270 14.73 4.49 -5.09
N GLY A 271 15.47 4.89 -4.06
CA GLY A 271 15.64 6.28 -3.65
C GLY A 271 16.35 7.14 -4.71
N LEU A 272 16.27 6.78 -6.00
CA LEU A 272 16.86 7.47 -7.15
C LEU A 272 16.24 8.84 -7.41
N PHE A 273 15.19 9.22 -6.69
CA PHE A 273 14.96 10.63 -6.38
C PHE A 273 15.89 11.10 -5.25
N ARG A 274 17.18 10.75 -5.28
CA ARG A 274 18.19 11.73 -4.87
C ARG A 274 17.90 12.86 -5.83
N THR A 275 17.24 13.90 -5.32
CA THR A 275 17.00 15.15 -6.01
C THR A 275 18.23 15.34 -6.88
N ILE A 276 18.07 15.22 -8.21
CA ILE A 276 19.13 15.66 -9.09
C ILE A 276 19.11 17.15 -8.82
N ASN A 277 19.86 17.57 -7.80
CA ASN A 277 20.33 18.92 -7.63
C ASN A 277 21.26 19.07 -8.82
N ILE A 278 20.66 19.24 -9.99
CA ILE A 278 21.31 19.88 -11.11
C ILE A 278 21.60 21.24 -10.51
N LYS A 279 22.81 21.41 -9.97
CA LYS A 279 23.46 22.71 -9.96
C LYS A 279 23.39 23.15 -11.41
N LEU A 280 22.36 23.94 -11.72
CA LEU A 280 22.20 24.67 -12.97
C LEU A 280 23.27 25.76 -12.98
N GLU A 281 24.54 25.35 -12.95
CA GLU A 281 25.69 26.21 -13.11
C GLU A 281 26.13 26.12 -14.57
N GLU A 282 25.96 27.23 -15.27
CA GLU A 282 26.52 27.66 -16.57
C GLU A 282 26.19 26.86 -17.83
N LYS A 283 26.03 25.52 -17.79
CA LYS A 283 25.80 24.73 -19.02
C LYS A 283 24.40 24.87 -19.62
N PHE A 284 23.44 25.39 -18.86
CA PHE A 284 22.08 25.58 -19.35
C PHE A 284 21.94 26.78 -20.28
N ASP A 285 22.79 27.81 -20.15
CA ASP A 285 22.79 28.96 -21.06
C ASP A 285 23.33 28.58 -22.44
N ASP A 286 24.34 27.70 -22.50
CA ASP A 286 24.84 27.15 -23.77
C ASP A 286 23.83 26.19 -24.40
N LEU A 287 23.09 25.43 -23.58
CA LEU A 287 21.99 24.59 -24.04
C LEU A 287 20.83 25.45 -24.58
N ILE A 288 20.40 26.48 -23.85
CA ILE A 288 19.34 27.41 -24.31
C ILE A 288 19.79 28.18 -25.56
N LYS A 289 21.07 28.56 -25.67
CA LYS A 289 21.63 29.16 -26.89
C LYS A 289 21.64 28.19 -28.06
N SER A 290 21.96 26.91 -27.84
CA SER A 290 21.92 25.91 -28.91
C SER A 290 20.48 25.64 -29.36
N TYR A 291 19.51 25.65 -28.43
CA TYR A 291 18.08 25.53 -28.75
C TYR A 291 17.48 26.76 -29.45
N LYS A 292 17.95 27.99 -29.17
CA LYS A 292 17.48 29.21 -29.86
C LYS A 292 17.79 29.23 -31.37
N ASN A 293 18.76 28.44 -31.82
CA ASN A 293 19.12 28.32 -33.23
C ASN A 293 18.48 27.10 -33.93
N ILE A 294 17.72 26.28 -33.20
CA ILE A 294 16.97 25.18 -33.82
C ILE A 294 15.71 25.78 -34.43
N LYS A 295 15.67 25.86 -35.75
CA LYS A 295 14.44 26.15 -36.48
C LYS A 295 13.48 25.00 -36.25
N TYR A 296 12.46 25.26 -35.44
CA TYR A 296 11.48 24.26 -35.02
C TYR A 296 10.85 23.54 -36.23
N ASP A 297 10.65 24.26 -37.33
CA ASP A 297 10.12 23.73 -38.59
C ASP A 297 11.03 22.65 -39.22
N GLU A 298 12.36 22.83 -39.16
CA GLU A 298 13.32 21.84 -39.70
C GLU A 298 13.37 20.58 -38.84
N LEU A 299 13.23 20.73 -37.51
CA LEU A 299 13.16 19.61 -36.58
C LEU A 299 11.85 18.82 -36.76
N GLN A 300 10.73 19.52 -36.91
CA GLN A 300 9.43 18.91 -37.13
C GLN A 300 9.40 18.16 -38.47
N GLN A 301 9.92 18.75 -39.55
CA GLN A 301 10.06 18.07 -40.84
C GLN A 301 10.96 16.83 -40.75
N THR A 302 12.03 16.88 -39.97
CA THR A 302 12.93 15.73 -39.78
C THR A 302 12.23 14.60 -39.01
N LEU A 303 11.49 14.94 -37.96
CA LEU A 303 10.71 13.98 -37.16
C LEU A 303 9.57 13.35 -37.98
N GLU A 304 8.85 14.15 -38.77
CA GLU A 304 7.81 13.67 -39.67
C GLU A 304 8.38 12.73 -40.74
N LYS A 305 9.54 13.09 -41.32
CA LYS A 305 10.24 12.23 -42.29
C LYS A 305 10.70 10.90 -41.67
N GLN A 306 11.25 10.93 -40.45
CA GLN A 306 11.67 9.73 -39.72
C GLN A 306 10.47 8.85 -39.31
N ALA A 307 9.38 9.46 -38.87
CA ALA A 307 8.15 8.75 -38.52
C ALA A 307 7.52 8.09 -39.76
N LEU A 308 7.49 8.80 -40.89
CA LEU A 308 7.02 8.27 -42.17
C LEU A 308 7.89 7.10 -42.66
N GLU A 309 9.22 7.22 -42.54
CA GLU A 309 10.14 6.14 -42.95
C GLU A 309 10.01 4.91 -42.05
N LYS A 310 9.89 5.09 -40.72
CA LYS A 310 9.61 3.99 -39.78
C LYS A 310 8.27 3.31 -40.07
N SER A 311 7.24 4.09 -40.36
CA SER A 311 5.91 3.58 -40.74
C SER A 311 5.97 2.76 -42.04
N LYS A 312 6.65 3.27 -43.07
CA LYS A 312 6.87 2.53 -44.34
C LYS A 312 7.58 1.20 -44.11
N LYS A 313 8.65 1.18 -43.31
CA LYS A 313 9.38 -0.06 -42.95
C LYS A 313 8.50 -1.05 -42.18
N ALA A 314 7.64 -0.57 -41.28
CA ALA A 314 6.71 -1.42 -40.55
C ALA A 314 5.64 -2.03 -41.47
N ILE A 315 5.11 -1.25 -42.42
CA ILE A 315 4.13 -1.72 -43.41
C ILE A 315 4.76 -2.77 -44.34
N GLU A 316 5.98 -2.55 -44.84
CA GLU A 316 6.72 -3.52 -45.65
C GLU A 316 6.93 -4.84 -44.90
N LYS A 317 7.43 -4.78 -43.67
CA LYS A 317 7.63 -5.96 -42.81
C LYS A 317 6.32 -6.71 -42.55
N THR A 318 5.21 -5.98 -42.42
CA THR A 318 3.88 -6.58 -42.23
C THR A 318 3.38 -7.25 -43.51
N LYS A 319 3.62 -6.64 -44.68
CA LYS A 319 3.31 -7.23 -45.99
C LYS A 319 4.09 -8.52 -46.23
N GLU A 320 5.36 -8.58 -45.86
CA GLU A 320 6.17 -9.80 -45.99
C GLU A 320 5.63 -10.92 -45.10
N LYS A 321 5.34 -10.64 -43.82
CA LYS A 321 4.71 -11.62 -42.90
C LYS A 321 3.37 -12.13 -43.41
N LEU A 322 2.56 -11.26 -44.02
CA LEU A 322 1.29 -11.63 -44.62
C LEU A 322 1.46 -12.55 -45.84
N LYS A 323 2.45 -12.27 -46.70
CA LYS A 323 2.79 -13.15 -47.83
C LYS A 323 3.24 -14.52 -47.36
N GLU A 324 4.07 -14.58 -46.32
CA GLU A 324 4.55 -15.83 -45.73
C GLU A 324 3.41 -16.64 -45.11
N SER A 325 2.51 -15.98 -44.37
CA SER A 325 1.32 -16.60 -43.80
C SER A 325 0.37 -17.14 -44.88
N LEU A 326 0.15 -16.39 -45.96
CA LEU A 326 -0.68 -16.82 -47.09
C LEU A 326 -0.07 -18.01 -47.84
N LYS A 327 1.26 -18.08 -47.92
CA LYS A 327 1.96 -19.23 -48.49
C LYS A 327 1.73 -20.49 -47.63
N GLY A 328 1.88 -20.37 -46.31
CA GLY A 328 1.62 -21.47 -45.37
C GLY A 328 0.17 -21.96 -45.41
N ILE A 329 -0.81 -21.06 -45.55
CA ILE A 329 -2.23 -21.43 -45.70
C ILE A 329 -2.46 -22.17 -47.01
N LYS A 330 -1.88 -21.72 -48.13
CA LYS A 330 -1.99 -22.44 -49.42
C LYS A 330 -1.40 -23.84 -49.37
N GLU A 331 -0.20 -23.97 -48.80
CA GLU A 331 0.44 -25.29 -48.62
C GLU A 331 -0.35 -26.20 -47.66
N GLY A 332 -1.01 -25.63 -46.64
CA GLY A 332 -1.90 -26.36 -45.74
C GLY A 332 -3.15 -26.88 -46.45
N ILE A 333 -3.81 -26.05 -47.25
CA ILE A 333 -5.00 -26.43 -48.02
C ILE A 333 -4.66 -27.50 -49.06
N GLU A 334 -3.52 -27.39 -49.76
CA GLU A 334 -3.07 -28.41 -50.72
C GLU A 334 -2.82 -29.76 -50.05
N LYS A 335 -2.21 -29.78 -48.85
CA LYS A 335 -2.02 -31.01 -48.05
C LYS A 335 -3.34 -31.59 -47.52
N GLU A 336 -4.29 -30.75 -47.17
CA GLU A 336 -5.58 -31.20 -46.63
C GLU A 336 -6.49 -31.78 -47.73
N ILE A 337 -6.36 -31.29 -48.97
CA ILE A 337 -7.04 -31.85 -50.15
C ILE A 337 -6.45 -33.21 -50.55
N GLU A 338 -5.17 -33.48 -50.28
CA GLU A 338 -4.51 -34.76 -50.60
C GLU A 338 -4.85 -35.89 -49.60
N ILE A 339 -5.45 -35.58 -48.44
CA ILE A 339 -5.74 -36.55 -47.36
C ILE A 339 -7.20 -37.04 -47.35
N GLN A 340 -8.07 -36.57 -48.25
CA GLN A 340 -9.41 -37.16 -48.41
C GLN A 340 -9.39 -38.42 -49.31
N SER A 341 -8.75 -39.48 -48.82
CA SER A 341 -9.19 -40.86 -49.09
C SER A 341 -9.41 -41.56 -47.75
N VAL A 342 -10.68 -41.80 -47.46
CA VAL A 342 -11.19 -42.27 -46.16
C VAL A 342 -10.78 -43.72 -45.88
N PRO A 343 -10.26 -44.00 -44.67
CA PRO A 343 -10.70 -45.18 -43.95
C PRO A 343 -11.25 -44.85 -42.56
N SER A 344 -12.21 -45.67 -42.14
CA SER A 344 -13.04 -45.58 -40.95
C SER A 344 -12.29 -45.28 -39.64
N ILE A 345 -12.82 -44.34 -38.88
CA ILE A 345 -12.39 -43.96 -37.52
C ILE A 345 -12.75 -45.09 -36.54
N PRO A 346 -11.78 -45.70 -35.82
CA PRO A 346 -12.06 -46.57 -34.68
C PRO A 346 -12.47 -45.74 -33.44
N PRO A 347 -13.24 -46.33 -32.51
CA PRO A 347 -13.76 -45.62 -31.34
C PRO A 347 -12.63 -45.13 -30.41
N ALA A 348 -12.84 -43.93 -29.87
CA ALA A 348 -11.87 -43.20 -29.04
C ALA A 348 -11.39 -44.03 -27.82
N PRO A 349 -10.08 -44.07 -27.55
CA PRO A 349 -9.55 -44.70 -26.34
C PRO A 349 -9.98 -43.90 -25.10
N LYS A 350 -10.45 -44.62 -24.08
CA LYS A 350 -10.62 -44.09 -22.74
C LYS A 350 -9.23 -43.79 -22.18
N ILE A 351 -8.96 -42.52 -21.90
CA ILE A 351 -7.74 -42.08 -21.22
C ILE A 351 -8.04 -42.15 -19.72
N ASP A 352 -7.49 -43.16 -19.04
CA ASP A 352 -7.46 -43.22 -17.58
C ASP A 352 -6.42 -42.20 -17.06
N PHE A 353 -6.89 -41.26 -16.24
CA PHE A 353 -6.08 -40.17 -15.67
C PHE A 353 -5.53 -40.50 -14.27
N GLU A 354 -5.41 -41.78 -13.91
CA GLU A 354 -5.10 -42.17 -12.52
C GLU A 354 -3.63 -42.07 -12.08
N ASP A 355 -2.66 -41.88 -12.98
CA ASP A 355 -1.23 -41.88 -12.61
C ASP A 355 -0.43 -40.67 -13.12
N ILE A 356 -0.91 -39.45 -12.91
CA ILE A 356 -0.04 -38.24 -13.02
C ILE A 356 0.43 -37.87 -11.61
N GLU A 357 1.44 -38.60 -11.13
CA GLU A 357 2.26 -38.13 -10.00
C GLU A 357 2.90 -36.79 -10.40
N PHE A 358 2.38 -35.70 -9.84
CA PHE A 358 2.95 -34.36 -10.07
C PHE A 358 4.36 -34.34 -9.48
N SER A 359 5.31 -34.26 -10.41
CA SER A 359 6.76 -34.24 -10.24
C SER A 359 7.25 -33.50 -8.99
N GLY A 360 8.17 -34.12 -8.26
CA GLY A 360 8.86 -33.53 -7.12
C GLY A 360 9.44 -32.14 -7.41
N LYS A 361 9.44 -31.27 -6.40
CA LYS A 361 10.06 -29.93 -6.42
C LYS A 361 11.43 -30.03 -7.08
N SER A 362 11.71 -29.15 -8.05
CA SER A 362 13.02 -29.19 -8.69
C SER A 362 14.09 -28.78 -7.67
N LYS A 363 15.31 -29.31 -7.77
CA LYS A 363 16.44 -28.89 -6.90
C LYS A 363 16.69 -27.36 -6.93
N LYS A 364 16.20 -26.67 -7.96
CA LYS A 364 16.27 -25.23 -8.09
C LYS A 364 15.31 -24.53 -7.13
N ASP A 365 14.09 -25.04 -6.99
CA ASP A 365 13.05 -24.46 -6.13
C ASP A 365 13.46 -24.57 -4.65
N GLU A 366 14.07 -25.68 -4.25
CA GLU A 366 14.62 -25.84 -2.89
C GLU A 366 15.75 -24.83 -2.59
N LYS A 367 16.59 -24.50 -3.58
CA LYS A 367 17.67 -23.53 -3.41
C LYS A 367 17.12 -22.10 -3.31
N GLU A 368 16.09 -21.77 -4.08
CA GLU A 368 15.40 -20.47 -4.00
C GLU A 368 14.66 -20.33 -2.66
N GLU A 369 13.97 -21.37 -2.19
CA GLU A 369 13.26 -21.40 -0.89
C GLU A 369 14.23 -21.18 0.29
N LYS A 370 15.36 -21.90 0.33
CA LYS A 370 16.42 -21.69 1.33
C LYS A 370 17.00 -20.27 1.31
N SER A 371 17.21 -19.70 0.11
CA SER A 371 17.73 -18.33 0.00
C SER A 371 16.75 -17.30 0.56
N ILE A 372 15.44 -17.52 0.43
CA ILE A 372 14.42 -16.64 1.00
C ILE A 372 14.37 -16.81 2.52
N GLU A 373 14.41 -18.04 3.03
CA GLU A 373 14.46 -18.32 4.47
C GLU A 373 15.65 -17.63 5.13
N GLU A 374 16.84 -17.68 4.51
CA GLU A 374 18.04 -16.97 4.99
C GLU A 374 17.82 -15.45 5.05
N LYS A 375 17.25 -14.85 4.00
CA LYS A 375 16.94 -13.40 3.96
C LYS A 375 15.89 -13.00 4.99
N VAL A 376 14.84 -13.81 5.16
CA VAL A 376 13.79 -13.56 6.16
C VAL A 376 14.37 -13.67 7.57
N LYS A 377 15.27 -14.63 7.81
CA LYS A 377 15.97 -14.75 9.08
C LYS A 377 16.84 -13.53 9.37
N GLU A 378 17.62 -13.06 8.39
CA GLU A 378 18.41 -11.84 8.52
C GLU A 378 17.53 -10.61 8.83
N LEU A 379 16.39 -10.45 8.13
CA LEU A 379 15.40 -9.42 8.46
C LEU A 379 14.85 -9.58 9.88
N THR A 380 14.57 -10.80 10.29
CA THR A 380 14.05 -11.10 11.64
C THR A 380 15.04 -10.65 12.70
N ASP A 381 16.32 -10.96 12.52
CA ASP A 381 17.38 -10.57 13.46
C ASP A 381 17.46 -9.05 13.59
N VAL A 382 17.52 -8.34 12.46
CA VAL A 382 17.58 -6.87 12.42
C VAL A 382 16.33 -6.25 13.08
N ILE A 383 15.14 -6.69 12.68
CA ILE A 383 13.88 -6.16 13.22
C ILE A 383 13.77 -6.46 14.71
N ALA A 384 14.13 -7.66 15.15
CA ALA A 384 14.09 -8.02 16.55
C ALA A 384 15.01 -7.13 17.38
N GLU A 385 16.25 -6.91 16.95
CA GLU A 385 17.23 -6.07 17.66
C GLU A 385 16.75 -4.61 17.76
N VAL A 386 16.26 -4.03 16.64
CA VAL A 386 15.70 -2.67 16.65
C VAL A 386 14.56 -2.53 17.67
N PHE A 387 13.61 -3.47 17.68
CA PHE A 387 12.44 -3.35 18.55
C PHE A 387 12.68 -3.83 19.98
N ALA A 388 13.66 -4.69 20.20
CA ALA A 388 14.14 -5.04 21.53
C ALA A 388 14.77 -3.81 22.20
N ASP A 389 15.66 -3.11 21.51
CA ASP A 389 16.42 -1.99 22.10
C ASP A 389 15.64 -0.68 22.12
N PHE A 390 14.82 -0.42 21.08
CA PHE A 390 14.14 0.87 20.92
C PHE A 390 12.62 0.81 20.96
N GLY A 391 12.01 -0.38 20.95
CA GLY A 391 10.56 -0.51 20.97
C GLY A 391 9.90 -0.02 22.27
N SER A 392 10.64 -0.01 23.39
CA SER A 392 10.16 0.52 24.67
C SER A 392 9.90 2.04 24.62
N THR A 393 10.50 2.74 23.64
CA THR A 393 10.29 4.17 23.42
C THR A 393 8.86 4.54 23.03
N LEU A 394 8.06 3.60 22.49
CA LEU A 394 6.64 3.79 22.18
C LEU A 394 5.77 3.69 23.44
N LYS A 395 5.97 4.61 24.38
CA LYS A 395 5.39 4.58 25.73
C LYS A 395 3.86 4.70 25.76
N GLU A 396 3.28 5.30 24.72
CA GLU A 396 1.83 5.51 24.63
C GLU A 396 1.08 4.27 24.12
N MET A 397 1.80 3.27 23.61
CA MET A 397 1.21 1.98 23.21
C MET A 397 0.86 1.13 24.43
N LYS A 398 -0.30 0.48 24.37
CA LYS A 398 -0.72 -0.45 25.43
C LYS A 398 -0.05 -1.80 25.28
N ASP A 399 0.11 -2.54 26.37
CA ASP A 399 0.64 -3.92 26.35
C ASP A 399 -0.18 -4.89 25.47
N THR A 400 -1.47 -4.59 25.26
CA THR A 400 -2.37 -5.37 24.39
C THR A 400 -2.26 -4.99 22.92
N GLU A 401 -1.53 -3.92 22.59
CA GLU A 401 -1.27 -3.49 21.22
C GLU A 401 0.02 -4.14 20.72
N ARG A 402 0.27 -4.01 19.42
CA ARG A 402 1.41 -4.62 18.73
C ARG A 402 2.00 -3.70 17.69
N ILE A 403 3.20 -4.04 17.26
CA ILE A 403 3.91 -3.40 16.18
C ILE A 403 3.83 -4.33 14.98
N GLU A 404 3.26 -3.83 13.90
CA GLU A 404 3.16 -4.51 12.61
C GLU A 404 4.19 -3.90 11.66
N ILE A 405 4.98 -4.72 10.98
CA ILE A 405 6.01 -4.25 10.06
C ILE A 405 5.83 -5.01 8.76
N LEU A 406 5.43 -4.31 7.71
CA LEU A 406 5.31 -4.87 6.37
C LEU A 406 6.53 -4.47 5.55
N ILE A 407 7.31 -5.44 5.12
CA ILE A 407 8.49 -5.23 4.27
C ILE A 407 8.17 -5.75 2.88
N LYS A 408 8.15 -4.86 1.88
CA LYS A 408 7.97 -5.19 0.47
C LYS A 408 9.34 -5.29 -0.21
N SER A 409 9.60 -6.40 -0.90
CA SER A 409 10.77 -6.54 -1.76
C SER A 409 10.58 -7.59 -2.86
N LYS A 410 11.00 -7.27 -4.09
CA LYS A 410 11.10 -8.15 -5.26
C LYS A 410 12.11 -9.25 -5.03
N GLU A 411 13.10 -9.02 -4.18
CA GLU A 411 14.09 -10.02 -3.81
C GLU A 411 13.51 -11.17 -2.97
N LEU A 412 12.31 -10.98 -2.42
CA LEU A 412 11.55 -11.98 -1.67
C LEU A 412 10.57 -12.75 -2.58
N ALA A 413 10.52 -12.40 -3.88
CA ALA A 413 9.67 -13.09 -4.85
C ALA A 413 10.33 -14.34 -5.41
N THR A 414 9.57 -15.44 -5.37
CA THR A 414 9.88 -16.66 -6.13
C THR A 414 9.23 -16.60 -7.51
N LYS A 415 9.66 -17.45 -8.44
CA LYS A 415 9.00 -17.54 -9.76
C LYS A 415 7.54 -17.99 -9.67
N ASP A 416 7.24 -18.90 -8.77
CA ASP A 416 5.92 -19.54 -8.68
C ASP A 416 5.00 -18.86 -7.67
N ARG A 417 5.58 -18.24 -6.64
CA ARG A 417 4.85 -17.40 -5.68
C ARG A 417 5.28 -15.97 -5.88
N LYS A 418 4.32 -15.12 -6.27
CA LYS A 418 4.41 -13.65 -6.20
C LYS A 418 4.47 -13.17 -4.75
N VAL A 419 5.27 -13.83 -3.92
CA VAL A 419 5.56 -13.37 -2.58
C VAL A 419 6.33 -12.08 -2.76
N SER A 420 5.81 -10.98 -2.25
CA SER A 420 6.55 -9.71 -2.33
C SER A 420 6.54 -9.00 -1.00
N CYS A 421 6.00 -9.62 0.06
CA CYS A 421 5.87 -9.00 1.34
C CYS A 421 6.11 -9.98 2.51
N VAL A 422 6.86 -9.53 3.51
CA VAL A 422 6.99 -10.20 4.80
C VAL A 422 6.40 -9.29 5.87
N GLN A 423 5.55 -9.85 6.72
CA GLN A 423 4.92 -9.17 7.84
C GLN A 423 5.51 -9.69 9.15
N PHE A 424 5.98 -8.78 10.00
CA PHE A 424 6.36 -9.07 11.39
C PHE A 424 5.30 -8.47 12.32
N SER A 425 4.80 -9.27 13.27
CA SER A 425 3.89 -8.84 14.32
C SER A 425 4.54 -9.06 15.68
N ILE A 426 4.80 -7.96 16.40
CA ILE A 426 5.50 -7.95 17.69
C ILE A 426 4.57 -7.40 18.76
N ASN A 427 4.24 -8.17 19.80
CA ASN A 427 3.41 -7.65 20.90
C ASN A 427 4.17 -6.61 21.72
N LYS A 428 3.49 -5.52 22.09
CA LYS A 428 4.08 -4.49 22.94
C LYS A 428 4.46 -5.03 24.32
N ARG A 429 3.70 -6.00 24.84
CA ARG A 429 4.05 -6.71 26.08
C ARG A 429 5.42 -7.38 26.00
N ASP A 430 5.72 -8.09 24.93
CA ASP A 430 6.99 -8.82 24.80
C ASP A 430 8.19 -7.85 24.76
N ILE A 431 8.03 -6.68 24.13
CA ILE A 431 9.02 -5.60 24.16
C ILE A 431 9.25 -5.11 25.60
N ASN A 432 8.17 -4.88 26.33
CA ASN A 432 8.25 -4.40 27.71
C ASN A 432 8.81 -5.46 28.67
N ASP A 433 8.53 -6.74 28.41
CA ASP A 433 9.11 -7.87 29.15
C ASP A 433 10.63 -7.97 28.89
N TYR A 434 11.07 -7.77 27.65
CA TYR A 434 12.50 -7.71 27.31
C TYR A 434 13.20 -6.52 27.97
N ASP A 435 12.63 -5.30 27.88
CA ASP A 435 13.17 -4.07 28.50
C ASP A 435 13.35 -4.21 30.02
N ARG A 436 12.50 -5.04 30.67
CA ARG A 436 12.56 -5.37 32.10
C ARG A 436 13.43 -6.58 32.43
N ASN A 437 14.12 -7.16 31.45
CA ASN A 437 14.92 -8.38 31.57
C ASN A 437 14.10 -9.61 32.06
N ILE A 438 12.80 -9.66 31.76
CA ILE A 438 11.93 -10.81 32.06
C ILE A 438 12.15 -11.93 31.04
N ILE A 439 12.39 -11.55 29.77
CA ILE A 439 12.77 -12.46 28.69
C ILE A 439 14.09 -11.99 28.07
N ASN A 440 14.87 -12.93 27.54
CA ASN A 440 16.09 -12.62 26.79
C ASN A 440 15.80 -12.40 25.29
N LEU A 441 16.80 -11.96 24.52
CA LEU A 441 16.66 -11.66 23.10
C LEU A 441 16.21 -12.88 22.28
N ASP A 442 16.72 -14.07 22.56
CA ASP A 442 16.32 -15.29 21.84
C ASP A 442 14.84 -15.62 22.06
N THR A 443 14.37 -15.49 23.31
CA THR A 443 12.96 -15.68 23.64
C THR A 443 12.10 -14.62 22.97
N PHE A 444 12.57 -13.36 22.92
CA PHE A 444 11.87 -12.29 22.22
C PHE A 444 11.77 -12.56 20.70
N LYS A 445 12.89 -12.92 20.04
CA LYS A 445 12.94 -13.32 18.62
C LYS A 445 11.93 -14.43 18.30
N ASN A 446 11.87 -15.46 19.14
CA ASN A 446 10.96 -16.60 18.97
C ASN A 446 9.47 -16.25 19.18
N ARG A 447 9.14 -15.10 19.79
CA ARG A 447 7.76 -14.62 19.96
C ARG A 447 7.29 -13.69 18.84
N ILE A 448 8.16 -13.32 17.90
CA ILE A 448 7.78 -12.52 16.74
C ILE A 448 7.02 -13.41 15.76
N ASN A 449 5.78 -13.04 15.46
CA ASN A 449 4.98 -13.73 14.45
C ASN A 449 5.38 -13.24 13.06
N ILE A 450 5.78 -14.16 12.18
CA ILE A 450 6.25 -13.86 10.83
C ILE A 450 5.30 -14.50 9.82
N ASN A 451 4.76 -13.67 8.92
CA ASN A 451 3.91 -14.12 7.81
C ASN A 451 4.54 -13.71 6.47
N ILE A 452 4.57 -14.63 5.51
CA ILE A 452 5.15 -14.41 4.18
C ILE A 452 4.02 -14.46 3.14
N TYR A 453 3.84 -13.39 2.37
CA TYR A 453 2.71 -13.19 1.45
C TYR A 453 3.12 -12.98 0.01
#